data_AF-A0A6J4LN59-F1
#
_entry.id   AF-A0A6J4LN59-F1
#
_cell.length_a   1.000
_cell.length_b   1.000
_cell.length_c   1.000
_cell.angle_alpha   90.00
_cell.angle_beta   90.00
_cell.angle_gamma   90.00
#
_symmetry.space_group_name_H-M   'P 1'
#
loop_
_entity.id
_entity.type
_entity.pdbx_description
1 polymer ?
#
loop_
_entity_poly.entity_id
_entity_poly.type
_entity_poly.pdbx_seq_one_letter_code
_entity_poly.pdbx_strand_id
1 'polypeptide(L)'
;RAVAAAPPTASDPDRAPAYAVQTIVPDYWLPLVPQQTAPESLVFRLAELSQPRPGVVAGPSRPDPELVTSRPRGRLLTEGQWVHEEEVPREGAHLTRRPVVARWYDGSWHTWVRREKNAGAGESSSGLAFDLVRPSDPWP
;
A
#
# COMPACT_ATOMS: atom_id res chain seq x y z
N ARG A 1 -1.50 31.42 -13.61
CA ARG A 1 -0.03 31.56 -13.77
C ARG A 1 0.49 30.21 -14.27
N ALA A 2 0.76 30.09 -15.57
CA ALA A 2 1.23 28.83 -16.16
C ALA A 2 2.67 28.57 -15.69
N VAL A 3 2.95 27.38 -15.17
CA VAL A 3 4.30 26.92 -14.86
C VAL A 3 4.90 26.45 -16.18
N ALA A 4 5.93 27.15 -16.67
CA ALA A 4 6.67 26.71 -17.84
C ALA A 4 7.30 25.34 -17.56
N ALA A 5 7.00 24.35 -18.41
CA ALA A 5 7.66 23.05 -18.35
C ALA A 5 9.16 23.26 -18.58
N ALA A 6 9.99 22.73 -17.68
CA ALA A 6 11.44 22.71 -17.87
C ALA A 6 11.78 21.99 -19.19
N PRO A 7 12.83 22.41 -19.92
CA PRO A 7 13.25 21.72 -21.13
C PRO A 7 13.57 20.25 -20.83
N PRO A 8 13.29 19.31 -21.75
CA PRO A 8 13.68 17.92 -21.56
C PRO A 8 15.20 17.86 -21.39
N THR A 9 15.64 17.34 -20.25
CA THR A 9 17.06 17.10 -19.98
C THR A 9 17.58 16.20 -21.09
N ALA A 10 18.65 16.61 -21.79
CA ALA A 10 19.28 15.81 -22.82
C ALA A 10 19.68 14.44 -22.22
N SER A 11 19.31 13.36 -22.90
CA SER A 11 19.77 12.02 -22.58
C SER A 11 21.29 11.96 -22.75
N ASP A 12 21.97 11.39 -21.75
CA ASP A 12 23.40 11.11 -21.81
C ASP A 12 23.56 9.71 -22.43
N PRO A 13 24.02 9.61 -23.69
CA PRO A 13 24.09 8.34 -24.41
C PRO A 13 25.09 7.34 -23.81
N ASP A 14 26.02 7.82 -22.96
CA ASP A 14 26.98 6.96 -22.25
C ASP A 14 26.44 6.48 -20.89
N ARG A 15 25.24 6.88 -20.49
CA ARG A 15 24.64 6.44 -19.24
C ARG A 15 24.21 4.98 -19.35
N ALA A 16 24.88 4.11 -18.59
CA ALA A 16 24.46 2.72 -18.47
C ALA A 16 23.04 2.61 -17.86
N PRO A 17 22.22 1.65 -18.30
CA PRO A 17 20.92 1.40 -17.70
C PRO A 17 21.08 1.01 -16.22
N ALA A 18 20.15 1.48 -15.38
CA ALA A 18 20.20 1.22 -13.95
C ALA A 18 19.37 -0.01 -13.61
N TYR A 19 19.94 -0.94 -12.84
CA TYR A 19 19.18 -2.05 -12.28
C TYR A 19 18.44 -1.62 -11.01
N ALA A 20 17.16 -1.97 -10.93
CA ALA A 20 16.33 -1.79 -9.75
C ALA A 20 15.80 -3.16 -9.30
N VAL A 21 16.23 -3.59 -8.11
CA VAL A 21 15.79 -4.84 -7.49
C VAL A 21 14.26 -4.88 -7.33
N GLN A 22 13.65 -3.75 -6.98
CA GLN A 22 12.20 -3.64 -6.82
C GLN A 22 11.68 -2.22 -7.02
N THR A 23 10.38 -2.08 -7.26
CA THR A 23 9.67 -0.81 -7.14
C THR A 23 9.40 -0.45 -5.67
N ILE A 24 9.11 0.83 -5.44
CA ILE A 24 8.60 1.34 -4.18
C ILE A 24 7.08 1.37 -4.31
N VAL A 25 6.38 0.76 -3.35
CA VAL A 25 4.91 0.71 -3.33
C VAL A 25 4.37 1.77 -2.36
N PRO A 26 3.10 2.19 -2.50
CA PRO A 26 2.51 3.13 -1.55
C PRO A 26 2.61 2.65 -0.09
N ASP A 27 2.72 3.59 0.85
CA ASP A 27 2.92 3.29 2.27
C ASP A 27 1.77 2.50 2.92
N TYR A 28 0.58 2.56 2.31
CA TYR A 28 -0.62 1.82 2.68
C TYR A 28 -0.72 0.43 2.06
N TRP A 29 0.22 0.03 1.20
CA TRP A 29 0.25 -1.32 0.64
C TRP A 29 0.97 -2.26 1.61
N LEU A 30 0.21 -3.14 2.25
CA LEU A 30 0.71 -4.09 3.25
C LEU A 30 0.39 -5.50 2.76
N PRO A 31 1.41 -6.36 2.54
CA PRO A 31 1.18 -7.69 2.01
C PRO A 31 0.57 -8.62 3.06
N LEU A 32 -0.23 -9.56 2.59
CA LEU A 32 -0.58 -10.75 3.34
C LEU A 32 0.51 -11.80 3.08
N VAL A 33 1.24 -12.20 4.12
CA VAL A 33 2.27 -13.23 4.05
C VAL A 33 1.76 -14.54 4.64
N PRO A 34 2.05 -15.69 4.01
CA PRO A 34 1.71 -16.99 4.57
C PRO A 34 2.52 -17.23 5.85
N GLN A 35 1.85 -17.61 6.92
CA GLN A 35 2.45 -18.05 8.18
C GLN A 35 1.94 -19.44 8.54
N GLN A 36 2.85 -20.37 8.76
CA GLN A 36 2.51 -21.69 9.27
C GLN A 36 2.26 -21.63 10.78
N THR A 37 1.05 -22.00 11.21
CA THR A 37 0.65 -21.99 12.63
C THR A 37 0.68 -23.37 13.29
N ALA A 38 0.59 -24.43 12.49
CA ALA A 38 0.71 -25.83 12.91
C ALA A 38 1.16 -26.69 11.70
N PRO A 39 1.51 -27.98 11.88
CA PRO A 39 1.65 -28.90 10.75
C PRO A 39 0.40 -28.83 9.86
N GLU A 40 0.58 -28.63 8.56
CA GLU A 40 -0.51 -28.53 7.57
C GLU A 40 -1.50 -27.36 7.77
N SER A 41 -1.18 -26.39 8.63
CA SER A 41 -2.02 -25.21 8.88
C SER A 41 -1.29 -23.93 8.49
N LEU A 42 -1.82 -23.25 7.47
CA LEU A 42 -1.30 -22.00 6.93
C LEU A 42 -2.36 -20.91 7.02
N VAL A 43 -1.97 -19.77 7.57
CA VAL A 43 -2.82 -18.58 7.65
C VAL A 43 -2.10 -17.41 7.01
N PHE A 44 -2.84 -16.56 6.31
CA PHE A 44 -2.30 -15.32 5.79
C PHE A 44 -2.41 -14.22 6.84
N ARG A 45 -1.30 -13.55 7.14
CA ARG A 45 -1.26 -12.42 8.06
C ARG A 45 -0.71 -11.19 7.39
N LEU A 46 -1.23 -10.03 7.77
CA LEU A 46 -0.68 -8.75 7.34
C LEU A 46 0.75 -8.60 7.87
N ALA A 47 1.70 -8.30 7.01
CA ALA A 47 3.08 -8.00 7.39
C ALA A 47 3.38 -6.51 7.28
N GLU A 48 4.27 -6.04 8.15
CA GLU A 48 4.92 -4.75 7.98
C GLU A 48 5.91 -4.85 6.81
N LEU A 49 5.90 -3.85 5.93
CA LEU A 49 6.80 -3.79 4.79
C LEU A 49 7.88 -2.74 5.04
N SER A 50 9.14 -3.15 5.05
CA SER A 50 10.27 -2.22 5.07
C SER A 50 10.77 -1.99 3.65
N GLN A 51 10.79 -0.74 3.22
CA GLN A 51 11.18 -0.36 1.86
C GLN A 51 12.04 0.91 1.86
N PRO A 52 12.84 1.16 0.81
CA PRO A 52 13.59 2.40 0.68
C PRO A 52 12.67 3.62 0.77
N ARG A 53 13.12 4.66 1.48
CA ARG A 53 12.38 5.91 1.60
C ARG A 53 12.13 6.51 0.20
N PRO A 54 10.87 6.77 -0.19
CA PRO A 54 10.57 7.39 -1.48
C PRO A 54 11.32 8.71 -1.66
N GLY A 55 11.94 8.90 -2.82
CA GLY A 55 12.71 10.10 -3.15
C GLY A 55 14.14 10.15 -2.59
N VAL A 56 14.56 9.14 -1.80
CA VAL A 56 15.95 9.00 -1.35
C VAL A 56 16.63 7.94 -2.22
N VAL A 57 17.53 8.37 -3.10
CA VAL A 57 18.32 7.47 -3.94
C VAL A 57 19.64 7.20 -3.22
N ALA A 58 20.04 5.93 -3.13
CA ALA A 58 21.38 5.57 -2.66
C ALA A 58 22.41 6.20 -3.61
N GLY A 59 23.38 6.91 -3.04
CA GLY A 59 24.43 7.62 -3.77
C GLY A 59 25.79 7.32 -3.17
N PRO A 60 26.89 7.77 -3.80
CA PRO A 60 28.24 7.48 -3.33
C PRO A 60 28.49 7.94 -1.88
N SER A 61 27.78 8.96 -1.42
CA SER A 61 27.86 9.49 -0.05
C SER A 61 26.90 8.82 0.95
N ARG A 62 25.95 8.01 0.47
CA ARG A 62 24.97 7.28 1.28
C ARG A 62 24.69 5.93 0.61
N PRO A 63 25.57 4.93 0.82
CA PRO A 63 25.45 3.63 0.15
C PRO A 63 24.20 2.86 0.59
N ASP A 64 23.78 3.04 1.84
CA ASP A 64 22.60 2.36 2.39
C ASP A 64 21.35 3.26 2.30
N PRO A 65 20.30 2.83 1.58
CA PRO A 65 19.04 3.55 1.56
C PRO A 65 18.41 3.55 2.95
N GLU A 66 17.91 4.71 3.38
CA GLU A 66 17.08 4.79 4.58
C GLU A 66 15.83 3.94 4.38
N LEU A 67 15.61 2.97 5.25
CA LEU A 67 14.40 2.15 5.20
C LEU A 67 13.28 2.81 6.00
N VAL A 68 12.07 2.76 5.45
CA VAL A 68 10.83 3.15 6.12
C VAL A 68 9.95 1.92 6.21
N THR A 69 9.44 1.65 7.42
CA THR A 69 8.50 0.57 7.66
C THR A 69 7.07 1.07 7.53
N SER A 70 6.36 0.57 6.53
CA SER A 70 4.93 0.74 6.36
C SER A 70 4.17 0.02 7.47
N ARG A 71 3.23 0.70 8.11
CA ARG A 71 2.39 0.17 9.18
C ARG A 71 0.93 0.52 8.96
N PRO A 72 -0.02 -0.32 9.42
CA PRO A 72 -1.43 0.06 9.46
C PRO A 72 -1.60 1.35 10.26
N ARG A 73 -2.27 2.36 9.66
CA ARG A 73 -2.53 3.64 10.34
C ARG A 73 -3.62 3.56 11.41
N GLY A 74 -4.33 2.44 11.50
CA GLY A 74 -5.43 2.28 12.44
C GLY A 74 -5.84 0.83 12.59
N ARG A 75 -6.81 0.61 13.48
CA ARG A 75 -7.34 -0.70 13.83
C ARG A 75 -8.80 -0.78 13.43
N LEU A 76 -9.12 -1.75 12.58
CA LEU A 76 -10.50 -1.99 12.14
C LEU A 76 -11.17 -3.15 12.88
N LEU A 77 -10.38 -4.16 13.26
CA LEU A 77 -10.82 -5.36 13.98
C LEU A 77 -10.16 -5.43 15.35
N THR A 78 -10.83 -6.10 16.28
CA THR A 78 -10.28 -6.38 17.61
C THR A 78 -9.02 -7.22 17.49
N GLU A 79 -8.02 -6.98 18.36
CA GLU A 79 -6.81 -7.80 18.39
C GLU A 79 -7.15 -9.29 18.58
N GLY A 80 -6.42 -10.15 17.86
CA GLY A 80 -6.65 -11.60 17.88
C GLY A 80 -7.78 -12.08 16.97
N GLN A 81 -8.57 -11.19 16.37
CA GLN A 81 -9.51 -11.56 15.31
C GLN A 81 -8.82 -11.59 13.95
N TRP A 82 -9.13 -12.63 13.18
CA TRP A 82 -8.62 -12.83 11.82
C TRP A 82 -9.74 -12.66 10.82
N VAL A 83 -9.42 -12.07 9.67
CA VAL A 83 -10.28 -12.13 8.48
C VAL A 83 -9.87 -13.38 7.74
N HIS A 84 -10.83 -14.26 7.48
CA HIS A 84 -10.58 -15.40 6.62
C HIS A 84 -10.36 -14.92 5.17
N GLU A 85 -9.52 -15.59 4.39
CA GLU A 85 -9.17 -15.16 3.04
C GLU A 85 -10.43 -14.97 2.17
N GLU A 86 -11.39 -15.88 2.29
CA GLU A 86 -12.66 -15.86 1.56
C GLU A 86 -13.54 -14.63 1.87
N GLU A 87 -13.28 -13.93 2.98
CA GLU A 87 -14.01 -12.70 3.34
C GLU A 87 -13.51 -11.48 2.57
N VAL A 88 -12.37 -11.57 1.87
CA VAL A 88 -11.83 -10.52 1.01
C VAL A 88 -12.02 -10.94 -0.45
N PRO A 89 -13.03 -10.41 -1.15
CA PRO A 89 -13.24 -10.70 -2.57
C PRO A 89 -12.01 -10.29 -3.39
N ARG A 90 -11.87 -10.87 -4.60
CA ARG A 90 -10.76 -10.54 -5.51
C ARG A 90 -10.74 -9.06 -5.88
N GLU A 91 -11.91 -8.45 -6.01
CA GLU A 91 -12.10 -7.03 -6.26
C GLU A 91 -11.76 -6.14 -5.05
N GLY A 92 -11.37 -6.73 -3.93
CA GLY A 92 -11.14 -6.06 -2.64
C GLY A 92 -12.45 -5.77 -1.89
N ALA A 93 -12.31 -5.26 -0.67
CA ALA A 93 -13.44 -4.82 0.16
C ALA A 93 -13.19 -3.42 0.70
N HIS A 94 -14.18 -2.54 0.56
CA HIS A 94 -14.17 -1.21 1.19
C HIS A 94 -15.05 -1.24 2.43
N LEU A 95 -14.45 -1.01 3.59
CA LEU A 95 -15.15 -0.92 4.87
C LEU A 95 -15.25 0.54 5.31
N THR A 96 -16.48 1.05 5.46
CA THR A 96 -16.71 2.39 5.97
C THR A 96 -17.34 2.36 7.35
N ARG A 97 -16.76 3.11 8.29
CA ARG A 97 -17.24 3.25 9.66
C ARG A 97 -17.73 4.68 9.88
N ARG A 98 -19.03 4.87 10.11
CA ARG A 98 -19.65 6.18 10.32
C ARG A 98 -20.29 6.27 11.70
N PRO A 99 -19.92 7.22 12.57
CA PRO A 99 -20.70 7.52 13.76
C PRO A 99 -22.05 8.09 13.32
N VAL A 100 -23.13 7.61 13.92
CA VAL A 100 -24.49 8.04 13.65
C VAL A 100 -25.13 8.47 14.95
N VAL A 101 -25.89 9.57 14.87
CA VAL A 101 -26.75 10.06 15.94
C VAL A 101 -28.15 10.21 15.37
N ALA A 102 -29.15 9.75 16.11
CA ALA A 102 -30.55 9.98 15.78
C ALA A 102 -31.34 10.35 17.04
N ARG A 103 -32.44 11.06 16.81
CA ARG A 103 -33.39 11.44 17.86
C ARG A 103 -34.61 10.54 17.76
N TRP A 104 -35.05 9.99 18.88
CA TRP A 104 -36.20 9.10 18.95
C TRP A 104 -37.51 9.89 19.14
N TYR A 105 -38.65 9.21 19.02
CA TYR A 105 -39.97 9.85 19.09
C TYR A 105 -40.26 10.49 20.46
N ASP A 106 -39.60 10.01 21.52
CA ASP A 106 -39.69 10.55 22.88
C ASP A 106 -38.69 11.71 23.14
N GLY A 107 -37.92 12.11 22.13
CA GLY A 107 -36.92 13.16 22.24
C GLY A 107 -35.57 12.71 22.82
N SER A 108 -35.37 11.42 23.09
CA SER A 108 -34.06 10.89 23.50
C SER A 108 -33.08 10.83 22.32
N TRP A 109 -31.78 10.88 22.64
CA TRP A 109 -30.70 10.75 21.67
C TRP A 109 -30.14 9.34 21.67
N HIS A 110 -30.00 8.74 20.50
CA HIS A 110 -29.36 7.45 20.30
C HIS A 110 -28.13 7.62 19.43
N THR A 111 -27.03 6.98 19.81
CA THR A 111 -25.80 6.97 19.03
C THR A 111 -25.39 5.53 18.73
N TRP A 112 -24.84 5.32 17.54
CA TRP A 112 -24.25 4.06 17.15
C TRP A 112 -23.18 4.27 16.10
N VAL A 113 -22.50 3.20 15.73
CA VAL A 113 -21.52 3.22 14.64
C VAL A 113 -22.04 2.31 13.53
N ARG A 114 -22.41 2.92 12.40
CA ARG A 114 -22.74 2.20 11.18
C ARG A 114 -21.46 1.67 10.54
N ARG A 115 -21.47 0.39 10.19
CA ARG A 115 -20.39 -0.30 9.47
C ARG A 115 -20.96 -0.82 8.17
N GLU A 116 -20.36 -0.44 7.05
CA GLU A 116 -20.79 -0.83 5.70
C GLU A 116 -19.63 -1.51 4.99
N LYS A 117 -19.88 -2.68 4.39
CA LYS A 117 -18.95 -3.38 3.50
C LYS A 117 -19.47 -3.20 2.07
N ASN A 118 -18.67 -2.59 1.23
CA ASN A 118 -18.91 -2.49 -0.21
C ASN A 118 -17.82 -3.27 -0.95
N ALA A 119 -18.14 -3.76 -2.15
CA ALA A 119 -17.14 -4.30 -3.04
C ALA A 119 -16.08 -3.22 -3.36
N GLY A 120 -14.82 -3.63 -3.50
CA GLY A 120 -13.77 -2.76 -4.01
C GLY A 120 -13.94 -2.50 -5.52
N ALA A 121 -12.99 -1.78 -6.09
CA ALA A 121 -13.05 -1.39 -7.50
C ALA A 121 -12.47 -2.43 -8.47
N GLY A 122 -12.06 -3.61 -7.99
CA GLY A 122 -11.35 -4.61 -8.80
C GLY A 122 -9.89 -4.77 -8.38
N GLU A 123 -9.14 -5.59 -9.14
CA GLU A 123 -7.69 -5.74 -8.96
C GLU A 123 -6.98 -4.39 -9.12
N SER A 124 -6.55 -3.82 -7.99
CA SER A 124 -5.63 -2.70 -8.01
C SER A 124 -4.21 -3.24 -8.14
N SER A 125 -3.49 -2.80 -9.16
CA SER A 125 -2.05 -3.03 -9.21
C SER A 125 -1.40 -2.27 -8.05
N SER A 126 -0.59 -2.95 -7.25
CA SER A 126 0.25 -2.32 -6.23
C SER A 126 1.41 -1.53 -6.83
N GLY A 127 1.68 -1.74 -8.13
CA GLY A 127 2.90 -1.30 -8.79
C GLY A 127 4.14 -2.07 -8.32
N LEU A 128 4.00 -3.14 -7.52
CA LEU A 128 5.11 -3.98 -7.11
C LEU A 128 5.65 -4.76 -8.31
N ALA A 129 6.91 -4.54 -8.62
CA ALA A 129 7.65 -5.32 -9.61
C ALA A 129 9.09 -5.49 -9.13
N PHE A 130 9.73 -6.56 -9.57
CA PHE A 130 11.09 -6.93 -9.23
C PHE A 130 11.96 -6.97 -10.48
N ASP A 131 13.27 -6.87 -10.27
CA ASP A 131 14.30 -7.10 -11.29
C ASP A 131 14.09 -6.27 -12.57
N LEU A 132 13.92 -4.96 -12.35
CA LEU A 132 13.66 -4.00 -13.41
C LEU A 132 14.96 -3.39 -13.93
N VAL A 133 15.12 -3.39 -15.25
CA VAL A 133 16.12 -2.55 -15.92
C VAL A 133 15.47 -1.20 -16.21
N ARG A 134 15.93 -0.14 -15.54
CA ARG A 134 15.50 1.23 -15.84
C ARG A 134 16.29 1.72 -17.04
N PRO A 135 15.62 2.00 -18.18
CA PRO A 135 16.28 2.55 -19.34
C PRO A 135 17.02 3.84 -18.98
N SER A 136 18.22 4.01 -19.53
CA SER A 136 18.94 5.28 -19.47
C SER A 136 18.35 6.33 -20.40
N ASP A 137 17.67 5.89 -21.46
CA ASP A 137 16.96 6.72 -22.43
C ASP A 137 15.43 6.55 -22.36
N PRO A 138 14.62 7.56 -22.70
CA PRO A 138 13.18 7.38 -22.88
C PRO A 138 12.93 6.39 -24.03
N TRP A 139 12.09 5.39 -23.76
CA TRP A 139 11.56 4.48 -24.77
C TRP A 139 10.84 5.27 -25.88
N PRO A 140 10.97 4.90 -27.18
CA PRO A 140 10.34 5.64 -28.29
C PRO A 140 8.82 5.72 -28.20
#